data_AF-A0A941MU40-F1
#
_entry.id   AF-A0A941MU40-F1
#
_cell.length_a   1.000
_cell.length_b   1.000
_cell.length_c   1.000
_cell.angle_alpha   90.00
_cell.angle_beta   90.00
_cell.angle_gamma   90.00
#
_symmetry.space_group_name_H-M   'P 1'
#
loop_
_entity.id
_entity.type
_entity.pdbx_description
1 polymer ?
#
loop_
_entity_poly.entity_id
_entity_poly.type
_entity_poly.pdbx_seq_one_letter_code
_entity_poly.pdbx_strand_id
1 'polypeptide(L)' 'MSNSIQTLVDNTQGLRFTKSPRCHNGKLWFIDIHDKRIKTVDLLGSVATELELPFIPN' A
#
# COMPACT_ATOMS: atom_id res chain seq x y z
N MET A 1 -0.15 25.50 -12.88
CA MET A 1 0.21 24.14 -13.29
C MET A 1 -0.94 23.23 -12.89
N SER A 2 -1.48 22.42 -13.80
CA SER A 2 -2.49 21.42 -13.42
C SER A 2 -1.79 20.29 -12.68
N ASN A 3 -2.17 20.02 -11.44
CA ASN A 3 -1.72 18.82 -10.75
C ASN A 3 -2.47 17.63 -11.36
N SER A 4 -1.83 16.95 -12.31
CA SER A 4 -2.31 15.67 -12.81
C SER A 4 -2.28 14.66 -11.66
N ILE A 5 -3.44 14.10 -11.35
CA ILE A 5 -3.58 13.03 -10.36
C ILE A 5 -3.52 11.71 -11.13
N GLN A 6 -2.63 10.82 -10.72
CA GLN A 6 -2.51 9.47 -11.27
C GLN A 6 -2.79 8.46 -10.15
N THR A 7 -3.68 7.51 -10.43
CA THR A 7 -3.84 6.32 -9.59
C THR A 7 -2.69 5.37 -9.87
N LEU A 8 -1.90 5.05 -8.84
CA LEU A 8 -0.82 4.05 -8.93
C LEU A 8 -1.32 2.64 -8.62
N VAL A 9 -2.29 2.52 -7.71
CA VAL A 9 -2.86 1.24 -7.28
C VAL A 9 -4.31 1.42 -6.82
N ASP A 10 -5.15 0.41 -7.05
CA ASP A 10 -6.52 0.36 -6.53
C ASP A 10 -6.89 -1.03 -5.93
N ASN A 11 -8.17 -1.22 -5.59
CA ASN A 11 -8.66 -2.45 -4.97
C ASN A 11 -8.66 -3.67 -5.89
N THR A 12 -8.49 -3.51 -7.21
CA THR A 12 -8.37 -4.63 -8.14
C THR A 12 -7.03 -5.34 -8.02
N GLN A 13 -6.05 -4.72 -7.35
CA GLN A 13 -4.71 -5.25 -7.12
C GLN A 13 -4.52 -5.87 -5.73
N GLY A 14 -5.61 -6.39 -5.14
CA GLY A 14 -5.55 -7.14 -3.88
C GLY A 14 -5.40 -6.29 -2.62
N LEU A 15 -5.77 -5.00 -2.70
CA LEU A 15 -5.90 -4.13 -1.52
C LEU A 15 -7.26 -4.35 -0.86
N ARG A 16 -7.29 -4.67 0.43
CA ARG A 16 -8.55 -4.92 1.16
C ARG A 16 -8.97 -3.76 2.06
N PHE A 17 -8.11 -3.33 2.96
CA PHE A 17 -8.39 -2.23 3.88
C PHE A 17 -7.10 -1.56 4.33
N THR A 18 -6.63 -0.59 3.54
CA THR A 18 -5.32 0.04 3.71
C THR A 18 -5.37 1.23 4.68
N LYS A 19 -4.36 1.35 5.55
CA LYS A 19 -4.20 2.46 6.50
C LYS A 19 -2.73 2.84 6.69
N SER A 20 -2.53 3.93 7.43
CA SER A 20 -1.23 4.37 7.97
C SER A 20 -0.14 4.56 6.91
N PRO A 21 -0.36 5.42 5.89
CA PRO A 21 0.62 5.66 4.83
C PRO A 21 1.90 6.30 5.39
N ARG A 22 3.06 5.83 4.92
CA ARG A 22 4.39 6.40 5.23
C ARG A 22 5.27 6.37 3.98
N CYS A 23 5.85 7.50 3.61
CA CYS A 23 6.83 7.54 2.53
C CYS A 23 8.22 7.19 3.07
N HIS A 24 8.87 6.18 2.49
CA HIS A 24 10.22 5.78 2.86
C HIS A 24 10.92 5.06 1.70
N ASN A 25 12.16 5.47 1.40
CA ASN A 25 13.01 4.91 0.33
C ASN A 25 12.32 4.80 -1.05
N GLY A 26 11.67 5.88 -1.49
CA GLY A 26 11.02 5.94 -2.81
C GLY A 26 9.74 5.11 -2.93
N LYS A 27 9.25 4.55 -1.82
CA LYS A 27 8.01 3.77 -1.77
C LYS A 27 7.02 4.37 -0.76
N LEU A 28 5.74 4.15 -1.02
CA LEU A 28 4.69 4.35 -0.03
C LEU A 28 4.45 3.03 0.71
N TRP A 29 4.66 3.05 2.01
CA TRP A 29 4.42 1.94 2.92
C TRP A 29 3.04 2.09 3.55
N PHE A 30 2.32 0.99 3.70
CA PHE A 30 1.02 0.98 4.34
C PHE A 30 0.71 -0.40 4.90
N ILE A 31 -0.25 -0.43 5.84
CA ILE A 31 -0.78 -1.67 6.39
C ILE A 31 -2.09 -2.01 5.69
N ASP A 32 -2.25 -3.23 5.22
CA ASP A 32 -3.50 -3.77 4.72
C ASP A 32 -4.11 -4.66 5.81
N ILE A 33 -5.01 -4.08 6.60
CA ILE A 33 -5.47 -4.64 7.87
C ILE A 33 -6.22 -5.95 7.67
N HIS A 34 -7.17 -5.97 6.73
CA HIS A 34 -7.97 -7.16 6.42
C HIS A 34 -7.23 -8.19 5.56
N ASP A 35 -6.08 -7.81 5.01
CA ASP A 35 -5.16 -8.73 4.37
C ASP A 35 -4.05 -9.22 5.31
N LYS A 36 -3.96 -8.66 6.53
CA LYS A 36 -2.94 -8.96 7.54
C LYS A 36 -1.52 -8.84 6.97
N ARG A 37 -1.24 -7.78 6.21
CA ARG A 37 0.05 -7.58 5.55
C ARG A 37 0.54 -6.15 5.67
N ILE A 38 1.85 -5.98 5.74
CA ILE A 38 2.52 -4.70 5.45
C ILE A 38 2.92 -4.75 3.99
N LYS A 39 2.53 -3.71 3.24
CA LYS A 39 2.78 -3.62 1.81
C LYS A 39 3.50 -2.32 1.46
N THR A 40 4.17 -2.35 0.33
CA THR A 40 4.70 -1.16 -0.33
C THR A 40 4.09 -1.00 -1.71
N VAL A 41 4.04 0.25 -2.20
CA VAL A 41 3.86 0.57 -3.62
C VAL A 41 4.94 1.54 -4.05
N ASP A 42 5.58 1.28 -5.19
CA ASP A 42 6.53 2.21 -5.80
C ASP A 42 5.85 3.24 -6.71
N LEU A 43 6.62 4.16 -7.31
CA LEU A 43 6.07 5.18 -8.21
C LEU A 43 5.59 4.63 -9.56
N LEU A 44 5.83 3.35 -9.86
CA LEU A 44 5.34 2.67 -11.06
C LEU A 44 4.03 1.89 -10.78
N GLY A 45 3.56 1.88 -9.53
CA GLY A 45 2.36 1.14 -9.13
C GLY A 45 2.61 -0.33 -8.77
N SER A 46 3.87 -0.72 -8.58
CA SER A 46 4.23 -2.10 -8.22
C SER A 46 3.99 -2.34 -6.74
N VAL A 47 3.04 -3.23 -6.42
CA VAL A 47 2.72 -3.61 -5.03
C VAL A 47 3.58 -4.80 -4.59
N ALA A 48 4.20 -4.70 -3.42
CA ALA A 48 4.91 -5.80 -2.79
C ALA A 48 4.38 -6.06 -1.38
N THR A 49 4.36 -7.32 -0.96
CA THR A 49 4.18 -7.70 0.44
C THR A 49 5.56 -7.75 1.09
N GLU A 50 5.77 -6.89 2.09
CA GLU A 50 7.04 -6.84 2.83
C GLU A 50 6.97 -7.73 4.09
N LEU A 51 5.78 -7.91 4.66
CA LEU A 51 5.57 -8.75 5.84
C LEU A 51 4.13 -9.28 5.90
N GLU A 52 3.98 -10.56 6.22
CA GLU A 52 2.70 -11.15 6.65
C GLU A 52 2.58 -11.11 8.18
N LEU A 53 1.38 -10.78 8.67
CA LEU A 53 1.08 -10.67 10.09
C LEU A 53 0.24 -11.86 10.54
N PRO A 54 0.57 -12.50 11.68
CA PRO A 54 -0.20 -13.62 12.19
C PRO A 54 -1.52 -13.19 12.86
N PHE A 55 -1.82 -11.89 12.90
CA PHE A 55 -3.00 -11.29 13.53
C PHE A 55 -3.59 -10.16 12.68
N ILE A 56 -4.79 -9.71 13.01
CA ILE A 56 -5.39 -8.50 12.45
C ILE A 56 -4.85 -7.29 13.23
N PRO A 57 -4.08 -6.39 12.60
CA PRO A 57 -3.56 -5.20 13.26
C PRO A 57 -4.68 -4.17 13.51
N ASN A 58 -4.61 -3.43 14.63
CA ASN A 58 -5.61 -2.43 15.01
C ASN A 58 -5.51 -1.12 14.20
#